data_AF-A0A7Y2DN94-F1
#
_entry.id   AF-A0A7Y2DN94-F1
#
_cell.length_a   1.000
_cell.length_b   1.000
_cell.length_c   1.000
_cell.angle_alpha   90.00
_cell.angle_beta   90.00
_cell.angle_gamma   90.00
#
_symmetry.space_group_name_H-M   'P 1'
#
loop_
_entity.id
_entity.type
_entity.pdbx_description
1 polymer ?
#
loop_
_entity_poly.entity_id
_entity_poly.type
_entity_poly.pdbx_seq_one_letter_code
_entity_poly.pdbx_strand_id
1 'polypeptide(L)'
;MTAARPDPKAESARFMTVDAFDVRVRAGTDDRAEVVKDHSGPLPPLGRTRAEHDAAVERERAWLRAAAGIEGVVRFIEDRSGVVTEFAGAPTLRSHCPGPDGTADALASVADTVAALSARKLGHGSIAPEHVILSGDGSAVLCSPNTSDQPGDDLIGLADCLEFATEQWAQPPENLTHWLVLAKQLRNLDEPIDPTRAARTLRDLGSPRSPDKRLPRKRLAVLTACAVIVACGAAASTFADGTAPVDGPEVIIEGHVVRVGRAGHVALAHPGDSCQPPAIFLLDPTSSRVWTFDRFDGRGSATPLAVVPGAIELFLSAAGDDGCAVVNAGGPAGSVRLR
;
A
#
# COMPACT_ATOMS: atom_id res chain seq x y z
N MET A 1 -16.61 72.79 21.43
CA MET A 1 -15.76 71.59 21.43
C MET A 1 -16.63 70.43 20.98
N THR A 2 -16.36 69.91 19.80
CA THR A 2 -17.25 69.08 19.00
C THR A 2 -17.10 67.62 19.42
N ALA A 3 -18.13 67.04 20.03
CA ALA A 3 -18.20 65.62 20.37
C ALA A 3 -18.69 64.84 19.14
N ALA A 4 -17.90 63.87 18.68
CA ALA A 4 -18.24 62.99 17.58
C ALA A 4 -19.31 61.96 18.01
N ARG A 5 -20.33 61.75 17.15
CA ARG A 5 -21.32 60.68 17.28
C ARG A 5 -20.74 59.35 16.79
N PRO A 6 -21.07 58.20 17.41
CA PRO A 6 -20.78 56.88 16.86
C PRO A 6 -21.82 56.49 15.79
N ASP A 7 -21.34 55.86 14.72
CA ASP A 7 -22.11 55.39 13.57
C ASP A 7 -22.73 54.00 13.85
N PRO A 8 -24.04 53.78 13.66
CA PRO A 8 -24.69 52.50 13.92
C PRO A 8 -24.86 51.70 12.62
N LYS A 9 -23.91 50.82 12.30
CA LYS A 9 -24.16 49.66 11.42
C LYS A 9 -23.42 48.43 11.92
N ALA A 10 -24.12 47.66 12.74
CA ALA A 10 -23.89 46.24 12.89
C ALA A 10 -24.75 45.53 11.84
N GLU A 11 -24.14 44.76 10.96
CA GLU A 11 -24.79 43.61 10.34
C GLU A 11 -23.77 42.54 9.94
N SER A 12 -23.90 41.42 10.65
CA SER A 12 -23.35 40.09 10.46
C SER A 12 -22.95 39.71 9.03
N ALA A 13 -21.69 39.33 8.83
CA ALA A 13 -21.28 38.48 7.70
C ALA A 13 -20.38 37.34 8.21
N ARG A 14 -20.76 36.13 7.80
CA ARG A 14 -20.28 34.82 8.23
C ARG A 14 -18.84 34.58 7.78
N PHE A 15 -18.11 33.82 8.59
CA PHE A 15 -16.85 33.19 8.20
C PHE A 15 -17.09 32.26 7.00
N MET A 16 -16.44 32.56 5.87
CA MET A 16 -16.18 31.62 4.79
C MET A 16 -14.67 31.49 4.67
N THR A 17 -14.17 30.38 5.17
CA THR A 17 -12.91 29.76 4.74
C THR A 17 -13.12 29.27 3.31
N VAL A 18 -12.17 29.51 2.39
CA VAL A 18 -11.81 28.66 1.23
C VAL A 18 -10.74 29.36 0.34
N ASP A 19 -9.69 28.59 0.10
CA ASP A 19 -8.77 28.46 -1.04
C ASP A 19 -7.79 29.54 -1.55
N ALA A 20 -6.60 28.97 -1.81
CA ALA A 20 -5.58 29.31 -2.80
C ALA A 20 -4.61 30.47 -2.51
N PHE A 21 -3.33 30.10 -2.59
CA PHE A 21 -2.16 30.94 -2.47
C PHE A 21 -2.20 32.15 -3.41
N ASP A 22 -2.12 33.35 -2.84
CA ASP A 22 -1.93 34.61 -3.55
C ASP A 22 -0.42 34.88 -3.69
N VAL A 23 0.16 34.58 -4.86
CA VAL A 23 1.56 34.88 -5.16
C VAL A 23 1.67 36.32 -5.64
N ARG A 24 2.17 37.21 -4.78
CA ARG A 24 2.55 38.58 -5.17
C ARG A 24 3.94 38.60 -5.81
N VAL A 25 4.00 38.81 -7.12
CA VAL A 25 5.25 39.09 -7.84
C VAL A 25 5.66 40.54 -7.60
N ARG A 26 6.84 40.74 -6.98
CA ARG A 26 7.48 42.05 -6.81
C ARG A 26 8.26 42.35 -8.09
N ALA A 27 7.85 43.39 -8.84
CA ALA A 27 8.60 43.85 -10.00
C ALA A 27 9.95 44.44 -9.55
N GLY A 28 11.04 43.70 -9.79
CA GLY A 28 12.41 44.16 -9.69
C GLY A 28 12.94 44.43 -11.09
N THR A 29 13.40 45.66 -11.31
CA THR A 29 14.03 46.15 -12.54
C THR A 29 15.42 45.54 -12.69
N ASP A 30 15.60 44.58 -13.60
CA ASP A 30 16.86 44.41 -14.32
C ASP A 30 16.68 43.53 -15.56
N ASP A 31 17.05 44.09 -16.72
CA ASP A 31 16.96 43.51 -18.06
C ASP A 31 17.95 42.35 -18.24
N ARG A 32 17.55 41.12 -17.89
CA ARG A 32 18.00 39.89 -18.56
C ARG A 32 16.90 38.83 -18.49
N ALA A 33 16.07 38.78 -19.53
CA ALA A 33 15.13 37.69 -19.74
C ALA A 33 15.90 36.42 -20.13
N GLU A 34 16.17 35.56 -19.15
CA GLU A 34 16.48 34.16 -19.40
C GLU A 34 15.16 33.45 -19.70
N VAL A 35 15.02 32.89 -20.90
CA VAL A 35 13.87 32.07 -21.28
C VAL A 35 13.97 30.74 -20.53
N VAL A 36 13.47 30.72 -19.30
CA VAL A 36 13.15 29.49 -18.59
C VAL A 36 12.00 28.85 -19.36
N LYS A 37 12.26 27.71 -19.98
CA LYS A 37 11.24 26.92 -20.68
C LYS A 37 10.14 26.58 -19.68
N ASP A 38 8.97 27.17 -19.91
CA ASP A 38 7.72 26.85 -19.23
C ASP A 38 7.48 25.33 -19.30
N HIS A 39 7.58 24.65 -18.15
CA HIS A 39 7.22 23.24 -17.99
C HIS A 39 5.75 23.13 -17.59
N SER A 40 4.87 23.83 -18.32
CA SER A 40 3.42 23.78 -18.21
C SER A 40 2.83 22.48 -18.79
N GLY A 41 3.48 21.35 -18.53
CA GLY A 41 2.80 20.06 -18.62
C GLY A 41 1.75 19.97 -17.51
N PRO A 42 0.62 19.28 -17.72
CA PRO A 42 -0.31 19.00 -16.63
C PRO A 42 0.46 18.30 -15.50
N LEU A 43 0.42 18.89 -14.31
CA LEU A 43 0.96 18.28 -13.11
C LEU A 43 0.35 16.87 -12.98
N PRO A 44 1.13 15.84 -12.60
CA PRO A 44 0.54 14.54 -12.27
C PRO A 44 -0.54 14.76 -11.21
N PRO A 45 -1.62 13.95 -11.20
CA PRO A 45 -2.71 14.14 -10.24
C PRO A 45 -2.13 14.21 -8.84
N LEU A 46 -2.30 15.37 -8.19
CA LEU A 46 -1.98 15.56 -6.79
C LEU A 46 -2.69 14.45 -6.02
N GLY A 47 -1.96 13.77 -5.14
CA GLY A 47 -2.51 12.71 -4.29
C GLY A 47 -3.77 13.16 -3.54
N ARG A 48 -4.49 12.20 -2.95
CA ARG A 48 -5.71 12.46 -2.17
C ARG A 48 -5.56 13.69 -1.29
N THR A 49 -6.55 14.58 -1.31
CA THR A 49 -6.60 15.70 -0.38
C THR A 49 -6.62 15.17 1.07
N ARG A 50 -6.20 15.99 2.03
CA ARG A 50 -6.24 15.61 3.46
C ARG A 50 -7.64 15.18 3.90
N ALA A 51 -8.67 15.89 3.45
CA ALA A 51 -10.06 15.55 3.76
C ALA A 51 -10.48 14.19 3.18
N GLU A 52 -10.04 13.85 1.98
CA GLU A 52 -10.29 12.54 1.37
C GLU A 52 -9.53 11.42 2.08
N HIS A 53 -8.30 11.68 2.52
CA HIS A 53 -7.52 10.74 3.33
C HIS A 53 -8.18 10.48 4.68
N ASP A 54 -8.54 11.53 5.43
CA ASP A 54 -9.21 11.42 6.72
C ASP A 54 -10.54 10.66 6.60
N ALA A 55 -11.32 10.94 5.54
CA ALA A 55 -12.56 10.22 5.26
C ALA A 55 -12.32 8.73 4.92
N ALA A 56 -11.22 8.40 4.23
CA ALA A 56 -10.85 7.02 3.95
C ALA A 56 -10.45 6.27 5.23
N VAL A 57 -9.64 6.91 6.08
CA VAL A 57 -9.24 6.37 7.39
C VAL A 57 -10.45 6.11 8.28
N GLU A 58 -11.43 7.03 8.33
CA GLU A 58 -12.64 6.81 9.13
C GLU A 58 -13.53 5.69 8.59
N ARG A 59 -13.61 5.50 7.26
CA ARG A 59 -14.31 4.35 6.66
C ARG A 59 -13.63 3.03 7.03
N GLU A 60 -12.31 2.98 6.92
CA GLU A 60 -11.52 1.81 7.31
C GLU A 60 -11.70 1.48 8.80
N ARG A 61 -11.61 2.49 9.68
CA ARG A 61 -11.87 2.32 11.12
C ARG A 61 -13.27 1.79 11.41
N ALA A 62 -14.29 2.34 10.75
CA ALA A 62 -15.66 1.87 10.91
C ALA A 62 -15.81 0.41 10.48
N TRP A 63 -15.19 0.02 9.36
CA TRP A 63 -15.18 -1.35 8.88
C TRP A 63 -14.47 -2.30 9.85
N LEU A 64 -13.27 -1.93 10.34
CA LEU A 64 -12.52 -2.75 11.29
C LEU A 64 -13.28 -2.96 12.61
N ARG A 65 -14.00 -1.93 13.09
CA ARG A 65 -14.89 -2.06 14.25
C ARG A 65 -16.06 -3.01 13.95
N ALA A 66 -16.63 -2.96 12.74
CA ALA A 66 -17.69 -3.88 12.35
C ALA A 66 -17.19 -5.33 12.20
N ALA A 67 -15.99 -5.53 11.66
CA ALA A 67 -15.35 -6.84 11.48
C ALA A 67 -14.72 -7.40 12.77
N ALA A 68 -14.72 -6.64 13.87
CA ALA A 68 -14.13 -7.07 15.14
C ALA A 68 -14.64 -8.46 15.58
N GLY A 69 -13.69 -9.30 16.00
CA GLY A 69 -13.94 -10.68 16.44
C GLY A 69 -13.98 -11.73 15.32
N ILE A 70 -13.84 -11.33 14.05
CA ILE A 70 -13.65 -12.27 12.94
C ILE A 70 -12.18 -12.70 12.92
N GLU A 71 -11.93 -14.00 13.03
CA GLU A 71 -10.60 -14.58 12.84
C GLU A 71 -10.10 -14.30 11.42
N GLY A 72 -8.82 -13.94 11.27
CA GLY A 72 -8.23 -13.60 9.97
C GLY A 72 -8.47 -12.16 9.50
N VAL A 73 -9.04 -11.28 10.33
CA VAL A 73 -9.04 -9.83 10.09
C VAL A 73 -8.11 -9.13 11.08
N VAL A 74 -7.31 -8.17 10.62
CA VAL A 74 -6.40 -7.44 11.51
C VAL A 74 -7.16 -6.74 12.63
N ARG A 75 -6.63 -6.86 13.86
CA ARG A 75 -7.16 -6.13 14.99
C ARG A 75 -6.68 -4.68 14.95
N PHE A 76 -7.64 -3.76 14.98
CA PHE A 76 -7.38 -2.34 15.13
C PHE A 76 -6.84 -2.02 16.53
N ILE A 77 -5.65 -1.41 16.60
CA ILE A 77 -5.12 -0.79 17.81
C ILE A 77 -5.30 0.72 17.62
N GLU A 78 -6.10 1.35 18.47
CA GLU A 78 -6.47 2.74 18.31
C GLU A 78 -5.25 3.66 18.41
N ASP A 79 -5.01 4.44 17.36
CA ASP A 79 -4.05 5.53 17.34
C ASP A 79 -4.71 6.80 16.80
N ARG A 80 -4.39 7.95 17.41
CA ARG A 80 -4.91 9.27 17.01
C ARG A 80 -4.44 9.68 15.62
N SER A 81 -3.31 9.15 15.16
CA SER A 81 -2.63 9.54 13.92
C SER A 81 -2.86 8.65 12.70
N GLY A 82 -3.51 7.48 12.84
CA GLY A 82 -3.71 6.57 11.71
C GLY A 82 -4.36 5.23 12.09
N VAL A 83 -4.23 4.23 11.22
CA VAL A 83 -4.60 2.84 11.50
C VAL A 83 -3.33 2.07 11.85
N VAL A 84 -3.16 1.77 13.14
CA VAL A 84 -2.11 0.87 13.61
C VAL A 84 -2.74 -0.49 13.85
N THR A 85 -2.11 -1.54 13.34
CA THR A 85 -2.54 -2.92 13.56
C THR A 85 -1.49 -3.67 14.36
N GLU A 86 -1.88 -4.78 14.98
CA GLU A 86 -0.93 -5.65 15.69
C GLU A 86 0.11 -6.32 14.77
N PHE A 87 -0.09 -6.23 13.45
CA PHE A 87 0.77 -6.77 12.43
C PHE A 87 1.58 -5.69 11.69
N ALA A 88 1.70 -4.48 12.25
CA ALA A 88 2.47 -3.41 11.63
C ALA A 88 3.92 -3.87 11.31
N GLY A 89 4.30 -3.78 10.03
CA GLY A 89 5.61 -4.23 9.51
C GLY A 89 5.73 -5.74 9.29
N ALA A 90 4.66 -6.52 9.43
CA ALA A 90 4.66 -7.94 9.05
C ALA A 90 4.72 -8.10 7.52
N PRO A 91 5.31 -9.20 7.00
CA PRO A 91 5.35 -9.45 5.57
C PRO A 91 3.95 -9.69 5.01
N THR A 92 3.68 -9.13 3.84
CA THR A 92 2.50 -9.43 3.03
C THR A 92 2.84 -10.45 1.95
N LEU A 93 1.84 -11.08 1.36
CA LEU A 93 2.01 -11.99 0.22
C LEU A 93 2.79 -11.33 -0.92
N ARG A 94 2.57 -10.02 -1.16
CA ARG A 94 3.34 -9.22 -2.13
C ARG A 94 4.83 -9.21 -1.81
N SER A 95 5.18 -8.91 -0.57
CA SER A 95 6.58 -8.73 -0.13
C SER A 95 7.32 -10.05 0.07
N HIS A 96 6.58 -11.12 0.36
CA HIS A 96 7.11 -12.44 0.59
C HIS A 96 6.08 -13.47 0.13
N CYS A 97 6.34 -14.14 -0.99
CA CYS A 97 5.50 -15.22 -1.46
C CYS A 97 6.02 -16.56 -0.92
N PRO A 98 5.26 -17.29 -0.08
CA PRO A 98 5.64 -18.63 0.34
C PRO A 98 5.71 -19.60 -0.85
N GLY A 99 6.27 -20.79 -0.62
CA GLY A 99 6.13 -21.89 -1.57
C GLY A 99 4.66 -22.34 -1.72
N PRO A 100 4.35 -23.18 -2.73
CA PRO A 100 2.97 -23.55 -3.09
C PRO A 100 2.09 -23.99 -1.92
N ASP A 101 2.61 -24.86 -1.04
CA ASP A 101 1.86 -25.38 0.11
C ASP A 101 1.53 -24.27 1.13
N GLY A 102 2.53 -23.44 1.46
CA GLY A 102 2.33 -22.30 2.36
C GLY A 102 1.38 -21.25 1.79
N THR A 103 1.42 -21.02 0.47
CA THR A 103 0.46 -20.13 -0.19
C THR A 103 -0.94 -20.73 -0.19
N ALA A 104 -1.09 -22.04 -0.34
CA ALA A 104 -2.39 -22.71 -0.30
C ALA A 104 -3.05 -22.54 1.07
N ASP A 105 -2.29 -22.76 2.14
CA ASP A 105 -2.77 -22.62 3.51
C ASP A 105 -3.12 -21.16 3.82
N ALA A 106 -2.26 -20.21 3.45
CA ALA A 106 -2.51 -18.78 3.59
C ALA A 106 -3.78 -18.34 2.87
N LEU A 107 -3.94 -18.69 1.58
CA LEU A 107 -5.11 -18.28 0.80
C LEU A 107 -6.38 -19.04 1.21
N ALA A 108 -6.26 -20.27 1.75
CA ALA A 108 -7.39 -20.95 2.37
C ALA A 108 -7.89 -20.20 3.61
N SER A 109 -6.98 -19.71 4.46
CA SER A 109 -7.29 -18.84 5.60
C SER A 109 -8.00 -17.55 5.16
N VAL A 110 -7.54 -16.93 4.07
CA VAL A 110 -8.23 -15.77 3.47
C VAL A 110 -9.64 -16.13 3.02
N ALA A 111 -9.82 -17.25 2.33
CA ALA A 111 -11.13 -17.68 1.86
C ALA A 111 -12.11 -17.99 3.01
N ASP A 112 -11.64 -18.58 4.11
CA ASP A 112 -12.45 -18.73 5.33
C ASP A 112 -12.84 -17.38 5.92
N THR A 113 -11.91 -16.41 5.94
CA THR A 113 -12.15 -15.05 6.42
C THR A 113 -13.21 -14.35 5.57
N VAL A 114 -13.15 -14.47 4.23
CA VAL A 114 -14.16 -13.97 3.30
C VAL A 114 -15.53 -14.61 3.58
N ALA A 115 -15.58 -15.92 3.87
CA ALA A 115 -16.81 -16.59 4.25
C ALA A 115 -17.42 -15.98 5.53
N ALA A 116 -16.58 -15.73 6.55
CA ALA A 116 -17.01 -15.15 7.82
C ALA A 116 -17.47 -13.68 7.68
N LEU A 117 -16.78 -12.88 6.85
CA LEU A 117 -17.19 -11.53 6.51
C LEU A 117 -18.54 -11.52 5.79
N SER A 118 -18.72 -12.37 4.78
CA SER A 118 -19.95 -12.51 4.02
C SER A 118 -21.13 -12.91 4.89
N ALA A 119 -20.93 -13.83 5.86
CA ALA A 119 -21.94 -14.22 6.84
C ALA A 119 -22.43 -13.04 7.71
N ARG A 120 -21.59 -12.00 7.86
CA ARG A 120 -21.93 -10.74 8.56
C ARG A 120 -22.34 -9.62 7.61
N LYS A 121 -22.52 -9.90 6.33
CA LYS A 121 -22.82 -8.93 5.26
C LYS A 121 -21.77 -7.83 5.15
N LEU A 122 -20.51 -8.20 5.39
CA LEU A 122 -19.34 -7.36 5.17
C LEU A 122 -18.58 -7.91 3.96
N GLY A 123 -18.01 -7.01 3.15
CA GLY A 123 -17.02 -7.34 2.13
C GLY A 123 -15.71 -6.63 2.46
N HIS A 124 -14.57 -7.24 2.16
CA HIS A 124 -13.28 -6.55 2.22
C HIS A 124 -13.18 -5.50 1.10
N GLY A 125 -13.70 -5.86 -0.07
CA GLY A 125 -14.03 -5.05 -1.25
C GLY A 125 -12.89 -4.83 -2.23
N SER A 126 -11.67 -5.28 -1.94
CA SER A 126 -10.58 -5.39 -2.91
C SER A 126 -9.41 -6.19 -2.33
N ILE A 127 -9.50 -7.51 -2.29
CA ILE A 127 -8.37 -8.32 -1.81
C ILE A 127 -7.23 -8.26 -2.83
N ALA A 128 -6.02 -7.96 -2.37
CA ALA A 128 -4.81 -7.91 -3.20
C ALA A 128 -3.64 -8.56 -2.46
N PRO A 129 -2.54 -8.96 -3.13
CA PRO A 129 -1.39 -9.58 -2.46
C PRO A 129 -0.81 -8.74 -1.31
N GLU A 130 -0.88 -7.42 -1.42
CA GLU A 130 -0.43 -6.50 -0.37
C GLU A 130 -1.40 -6.40 0.81
N HIS A 131 -2.65 -6.88 0.68
CA HIS A 131 -3.67 -6.90 1.74
C HIS A 131 -3.69 -8.22 2.53
N VAL A 132 -2.87 -9.20 2.13
CA VAL A 132 -2.77 -10.51 2.76
C VAL A 132 -1.48 -10.54 3.59
N ILE A 133 -1.61 -10.30 4.90
CA ILE A 133 -0.50 -10.40 5.84
C ILE A 133 -0.24 -11.88 6.13
N LEU A 134 1.04 -12.27 6.12
CA LEU A 134 1.47 -13.61 6.48
C LEU A 134 1.88 -13.64 7.96
N SER A 135 1.10 -14.34 8.76
CA SER A 135 1.39 -14.55 10.17
C SER A 135 2.50 -15.60 10.34
N GLY A 136 3.26 -15.50 11.43
CA GLY A 136 4.37 -16.42 11.72
C GLY A 136 3.95 -17.86 11.97
N ASP A 137 2.66 -18.12 12.19
CA ASP A 137 2.07 -19.46 12.34
C ASP A 137 1.60 -20.08 11.01
N GLY A 138 1.82 -19.40 9.89
CA GLY A 138 1.41 -19.84 8.55
C GLY A 138 -0.04 -19.48 8.19
N SER A 139 -0.78 -18.85 9.10
CA SER A 139 -2.09 -18.27 8.77
C SER A 139 -1.94 -16.95 8.01
N ALA A 140 -3.03 -16.50 7.39
CA ALA A 140 -3.08 -15.21 6.73
C ALA A 140 -4.18 -14.32 7.30
N VAL A 141 -3.88 -13.03 7.40
CA VAL A 141 -4.76 -12.01 7.97
C VAL A 141 -5.00 -10.92 6.94
N LEU A 142 -6.25 -10.52 6.76
CA LEU A 142 -6.66 -9.44 5.87
C LEU A 142 -6.52 -8.07 6.54
N CYS A 143 -5.92 -7.13 5.82
CA CYS A 143 -5.76 -5.72 6.20
C CYS A 143 -6.21 -4.77 5.08
N SER A 144 -6.26 -3.46 5.36
CA SER A 144 -6.61 -2.42 4.38
C SER A 144 -7.87 -2.72 3.56
N PRO A 145 -9.04 -2.85 4.20
CA PRO A 145 -10.30 -3.05 3.50
C PRO A 145 -10.56 -1.86 2.56
N ASN A 146 -10.73 -2.14 1.28
CA ASN A 146 -11.28 -1.17 0.35
C ASN A 146 -12.79 -1.37 0.35
N THR A 147 -13.51 -0.72 1.27
CA THR A 147 -14.90 -0.97 1.64
C THR A 147 -15.91 -0.80 0.48
N SER A 148 -15.83 -1.67 -0.53
CA SER A 148 -16.85 -1.89 -1.55
C SER A 148 -17.96 -2.73 -0.90
N ASP A 149 -19.21 -2.37 -1.18
CA ASP A 149 -20.38 -3.08 -0.66
C ASP A 149 -20.63 -4.42 -1.39
N GLN A 150 -19.72 -4.88 -2.27
CA GLN A 150 -19.92 -6.05 -3.12
C GLN A 150 -19.04 -7.23 -2.72
N PRO A 151 -19.61 -8.29 -2.07
CA PRO A 151 -18.88 -9.49 -1.70
C PRO A 151 -18.23 -10.25 -2.88
N GLY A 152 -18.66 -10.01 -4.12
CA GLY A 152 -18.08 -10.63 -5.32
C GLY A 152 -16.66 -10.16 -5.60
N ASP A 153 -16.29 -8.95 -5.17
CA ASP A 153 -14.97 -8.37 -5.41
C ASP A 153 -13.88 -9.12 -4.62
N ASP A 154 -14.23 -9.70 -3.47
CA ASP A 154 -13.28 -10.44 -2.62
C ASP A 154 -12.77 -11.72 -3.27
N LEU A 155 -13.66 -12.45 -3.97
CA LEU A 155 -13.27 -13.67 -4.67
C LEU A 155 -12.46 -13.38 -5.93
N ILE A 156 -12.74 -12.27 -6.61
CA ILE A 156 -11.88 -11.79 -7.71
C ILE A 156 -10.49 -11.46 -7.16
N GLY A 157 -10.41 -10.73 -6.06
CA GLY A 157 -9.14 -10.41 -5.41
C GLY A 157 -8.36 -11.63 -4.93
N LEU A 158 -9.06 -12.67 -4.46
CA LEU A 158 -8.44 -13.95 -4.15
C LEU A 158 -7.85 -14.63 -5.40
N ALA A 159 -8.50 -14.51 -6.56
CA ALA A 159 -7.95 -14.98 -7.83
C ALA A 159 -6.68 -14.21 -8.23
N ASP A 160 -6.66 -12.88 -8.03
CA ASP A 160 -5.47 -12.05 -8.26
C ASP A 160 -4.30 -12.51 -7.38
N CYS A 161 -4.57 -12.88 -6.12
CA CYS A 161 -3.55 -13.42 -5.22
C CYS A 161 -3.00 -14.78 -5.68
N LEU A 162 -3.86 -15.65 -6.22
CA LEU A 162 -3.44 -16.95 -6.76
C LEU A 162 -2.53 -16.77 -7.98
N GLU A 163 -2.95 -15.94 -8.94
CA GLU A 163 -2.17 -15.66 -10.15
C GLU A 163 -0.81 -15.05 -9.80
N PHE A 164 -0.81 -14.03 -8.94
CA PHE A 164 0.42 -13.44 -8.43
C PHE A 164 1.37 -14.51 -7.85
N ALA A 165 0.87 -15.37 -6.96
CA ALA A 165 1.71 -16.40 -6.34
C ALA A 165 2.30 -17.38 -7.37
N THR A 166 1.49 -17.81 -8.35
CA THR A 166 1.96 -18.72 -9.40
C THR A 166 3.07 -18.14 -10.27
N GLU A 167 3.11 -16.81 -10.41
CA GLU A 167 4.18 -16.10 -11.14
C GLU A 167 5.46 -15.94 -10.30
N GLN A 168 5.36 -15.93 -8.96
CA GLN A 168 6.51 -15.75 -8.07
C GLN A 168 7.28 -17.05 -7.80
N TRP A 169 6.66 -18.22 -7.97
CA TRP A 169 7.32 -19.48 -7.64
C TRP A 169 8.44 -19.83 -8.63
N ALA A 170 9.66 -19.98 -8.11
CA ALA A 170 10.81 -20.39 -8.90
C ALA A 170 10.64 -21.78 -9.55
N GLN A 171 9.84 -22.65 -8.93
CA GLN A 171 9.48 -23.96 -9.47
C GLN A 171 7.95 -24.12 -9.39
N PRO A 172 7.26 -24.27 -10.54
CA PRO A 172 5.82 -24.45 -10.53
C PRO A 172 5.46 -25.81 -9.90
N PRO A 173 4.38 -25.89 -9.10
CA PRO A 173 3.94 -27.15 -8.54
C PRO A 173 3.37 -28.07 -9.63
N GLU A 174 3.42 -29.39 -9.42
CA GLU A 174 2.90 -30.37 -10.36
C GLU A 174 1.41 -30.17 -10.67
N ASN A 175 0.66 -29.59 -9.74
CA ASN A 175 -0.77 -29.30 -9.87
C ASN A 175 -1.08 -27.87 -10.35
N LEU A 176 -0.12 -27.12 -10.93
CA LEU A 176 -0.29 -25.73 -11.39
C LEU A 176 -1.59 -25.51 -12.19
N THR A 177 -1.95 -26.44 -13.08
CA THR A 177 -3.20 -26.34 -13.86
C THR A 177 -4.45 -26.23 -12.97
N HIS A 178 -4.48 -26.92 -11.83
CA HIS A 178 -5.61 -26.84 -10.90
C HIS A 178 -5.68 -25.49 -10.18
N TRP A 179 -4.52 -24.87 -9.88
CA TRP A 179 -4.45 -23.51 -9.34
C TRP A 179 -5.04 -22.49 -10.30
N LEU A 180 -4.64 -22.54 -11.58
CA LEU A 180 -5.14 -21.62 -12.61
C LEU A 180 -6.63 -21.83 -12.92
N VAL A 181 -7.10 -23.08 -12.88
CA VAL A 181 -8.54 -23.38 -13.00
C VAL A 181 -9.33 -22.78 -11.84
N LEU A 182 -8.83 -22.88 -10.61
CA LEU A 182 -9.47 -22.29 -9.44
C LEU A 182 -9.50 -20.75 -9.54
N ALA A 183 -8.39 -20.11 -9.94
CA ALA A 183 -8.35 -18.65 -10.15
C ALA A 183 -9.41 -18.21 -11.18
N LYS A 184 -9.52 -18.94 -12.31
CA LYS A 184 -10.56 -18.68 -13.32
C LYS A 184 -11.98 -18.86 -12.77
N GLN A 185 -12.21 -19.87 -11.94
CA GLN A 185 -13.51 -20.10 -11.31
C GLN A 185 -13.88 -18.99 -10.33
N LEU A 186 -12.91 -18.51 -9.55
CA LEU A 186 -13.09 -17.40 -8.60
C LEU A 186 -13.46 -16.09 -9.31
N ARG A 187 -12.94 -15.85 -10.52
CA ARG A 187 -13.30 -14.68 -11.35
C ARG A 187 -14.67 -14.80 -12.04
N ASN A 188 -15.27 -15.99 -12.07
CA ASN A 188 -16.51 -16.20 -12.81
C ASN A 188 -17.72 -15.69 -12.02
N LEU A 189 -18.14 -14.47 -12.31
CA LEU A 189 -19.29 -13.84 -11.64
C LEU A 189 -20.65 -14.45 -12.01
N ASP A 190 -20.75 -15.16 -13.14
CA ASP A 190 -22.00 -15.81 -13.56
C ASP A 190 -22.29 -17.08 -12.75
N GLU A 191 -21.24 -17.75 -12.25
CA GLU A 191 -21.33 -18.94 -11.41
C GLU A 191 -20.32 -18.83 -10.25
N PRO A 192 -20.58 -17.93 -9.28
CA PRO A 192 -19.63 -17.63 -8.23
C PRO A 192 -19.43 -18.86 -7.34
N ILE A 193 -18.17 -19.20 -7.08
CA ILE A 193 -17.84 -20.24 -6.13
C ILE A 193 -18.11 -19.75 -4.71
N ASP A 194 -18.72 -20.59 -3.88
CA ASP A 194 -18.89 -20.31 -2.45
C ASP A 194 -17.50 -20.19 -1.77
N PRO A 195 -17.24 -19.17 -0.91
CA PRO A 195 -15.95 -18.99 -0.24
C PRO A 195 -15.51 -20.22 0.58
N THR A 196 -16.43 -20.93 1.24
CA THR A 196 -16.13 -22.17 1.98
C THR A 196 -15.68 -23.29 1.05
N ARG A 197 -16.24 -23.34 -0.17
CA ARG A 197 -15.80 -24.27 -1.21
C ARG A 197 -14.43 -23.87 -1.78
N ALA A 198 -14.15 -22.59 -1.97
CA ALA A 198 -12.84 -22.10 -2.36
C ALA A 198 -11.78 -22.48 -1.32
N ALA A 199 -12.02 -22.22 -0.03
CA ALA A 199 -11.12 -22.58 1.06
C ALA A 199 -10.79 -24.07 1.09
N ARG A 200 -11.80 -24.96 0.94
CA ARG A 200 -11.57 -26.41 0.85
C ARG A 200 -10.73 -26.80 -0.36
N THR A 201 -10.99 -26.19 -1.51
CA THR A 201 -10.24 -26.47 -2.73
C THR A 201 -8.77 -26.04 -2.59
N LEU A 202 -8.49 -24.91 -1.93
CA LEU A 202 -7.12 -24.45 -1.65
C LEU A 202 -6.39 -25.41 -0.72
N ARG A 203 -7.00 -25.83 0.39
CA ARG A 203 -6.39 -26.85 1.28
C ARG A 203 -6.09 -28.16 0.55
N ASP A 204 -6.99 -28.58 -0.34
CA ASP A 204 -6.80 -29.77 -1.18
C ASP A 204 -5.64 -29.61 -2.19
N LEU A 205 -5.31 -28.37 -2.59
CA LEU A 205 -4.18 -28.07 -3.48
C LEU A 205 -2.84 -28.07 -2.75
N GLY A 206 -2.80 -27.55 -1.52
CA GLY A 206 -1.60 -27.51 -0.67
C GLY A 206 -1.27 -28.84 0.02
N SER A 207 -2.23 -29.76 0.10
CA SER A 207 -1.98 -31.10 0.62
C SER A 207 -1.47 -32.01 -0.50
N PRO A 208 -0.20 -32.45 -0.49
CA PRO A 208 0.28 -33.43 -1.46
C PRO A 208 -0.53 -34.71 -1.28
N ARG A 209 -1.49 -34.95 -2.19
CA ARG A 209 -2.19 -36.22 -2.24
C ARG A 209 -1.14 -37.27 -2.52
N SER A 210 -0.86 -38.10 -1.52
CA SER A 210 -0.04 -39.30 -1.65
C SER A 210 -0.43 -40.01 -2.95
N PRO A 211 0.52 -40.37 -3.84
CA PRO A 211 0.27 -40.73 -5.25
C PRO A 211 -0.55 -42.00 -5.49
N ASP A 212 -1.29 -42.50 -4.50
CA ASP A 212 -1.85 -43.84 -4.46
C ASP A 212 -3.27 -43.98 -5.02
N LYS A 213 -3.86 -42.95 -5.64
CA LYS A 213 -5.15 -43.08 -6.31
C LYS A 213 -5.05 -42.64 -7.76
N ARG A 214 -4.55 -43.56 -8.59
CA ARG A 214 -4.67 -43.55 -10.05
C ARG A 214 -6.12 -43.25 -10.43
N LEU A 215 -6.39 -42.02 -10.86
CA LEU A 215 -7.65 -41.70 -11.52
C LEU A 215 -7.75 -42.55 -12.80
N PRO A 216 -8.93 -43.15 -13.09
CA PRO A 216 -9.12 -43.96 -14.29
C PRO A 216 -8.86 -43.11 -15.54
N ARG A 217 -7.88 -43.55 -16.34
CA ARG A 217 -7.29 -42.96 -17.56
C ARG A 217 -8.24 -42.40 -18.64
N LYS A 218 -9.56 -42.44 -18.47
CA LYS A 218 -10.54 -42.17 -19.54
C LYS A 218 -11.04 -40.71 -19.64
N ARG A 219 -10.56 -39.76 -18.83
CA ARG A 219 -11.01 -38.35 -18.89
C ARG A 219 -9.91 -37.31 -19.13
N LEU A 220 -8.72 -37.74 -19.56
CA LEU A 220 -7.56 -36.85 -19.76
C LEU A 220 -7.30 -36.43 -21.22
N ALA A 221 -8.35 -36.40 -22.07
CA ALA A 221 -8.19 -36.11 -23.50
C ALA A 221 -8.69 -34.71 -23.92
N VAL A 222 -9.19 -33.87 -23.00
CA VAL A 222 -9.86 -32.60 -23.37
C VAL A 222 -9.17 -31.33 -22.84
N LEU A 223 -8.08 -31.43 -22.07
CA LEU A 223 -7.44 -30.26 -21.43
C LEU A 223 -5.99 -30.00 -21.87
N THR A 224 -5.67 -30.24 -23.14
CA THR A 224 -4.34 -29.97 -23.72
C THR A 224 -4.46 -28.99 -24.89
N ALA A 225 -4.73 -27.72 -24.60
CA ALA A 225 -4.56 -26.62 -25.55
C ALA A 225 -4.55 -25.26 -24.84
N CYS A 226 -3.52 -24.99 -24.02
CA CYS A 226 -3.12 -23.64 -23.59
C CYS A 226 -1.70 -23.74 -23.00
N ALA A 227 -0.69 -23.95 -23.85
CA ALA A 227 0.69 -23.77 -23.46
C ALA A 227 1.08 -22.32 -23.81
N VAL A 228 1.06 -21.44 -22.81
CA VAL A 228 1.63 -20.10 -22.93
C VAL A 228 3.11 -20.20 -22.58
N ILE A 229 3.95 -19.78 -23.53
CA ILE A 229 5.40 -19.65 -23.37
C ILE A 229 5.64 -18.42 -22.49
N VAL A 230 6.02 -18.62 -21.23
CA VAL A 230 6.58 -17.54 -20.39
C VAL A 230 8.10 -17.64 -20.46
N ALA A 231 8.71 -16.72 -21.17
CA ALA A 231 10.16 -16.59 -21.25
C ALA A 231 10.68 -15.95 -19.96
N CYS A 232 11.45 -16.72 -19.17
CA CYS A 232 12.18 -16.21 -18.02
C CYS A 232 13.34 -15.30 -18.49
N GLY A 233 13.13 -13.99 -18.42
CA GLY A 233 14.20 -13.00 -18.48
C GLY A 233 14.84 -12.84 -17.11
N ALA A 234 15.87 -13.63 -16.80
CA ALA A 234 16.72 -13.40 -15.64
C ALA A 234 17.63 -12.18 -15.92
N ALA A 235 17.20 -11.00 -15.47
CA ALA A 235 18.08 -9.83 -15.43
C ALA A 235 18.94 -9.92 -14.16
N ALA A 236 20.14 -10.47 -14.30
CA ALA A 236 21.20 -10.33 -13.31
C ALA A 236 21.69 -8.87 -13.32
N SER A 237 21.29 -8.07 -12.33
CA SER A 237 21.83 -6.72 -12.13
C SER A 237 23.16 -6.81 -11.39
N THR A 238 24.25 -6.83 -12.15
CA THR A 238 25.59 -6.50 -11.68
C THR A 238 25.61 -5.02 -11.28
N PHE A 239 25.78 -4.74 -9.99
CA PHE A 239 26.06 -3.39 -9.51
C PHE A 239 27.46 -2.98 -9.98
N ALA A 240 27.52 -2.16 -11.04
CA ALA A 240 28.70 -1.41 -11.39
C ALA A 240 28.70 -0.12 -10.56
N ASP A 241 29.79 0.09 -9.81
CA ASP A 241 30.11 1.34 -9.14
C ASP A 241 30.24 2.46 -10.18
N GLY A 242 29.15 3.22 -10.31
CA GLY A 242 29.07 4.47 -11.05
C GLY A 242 27.79 5.13 -10.60
N THR A 243 27.88 6.32 -10.00
CA THR A 243 26.74 7.07 -9.45
C THR A 243 25.64 7.18 -10.49
N ALA A 244 24.63 6.31 -10.38
CA ALA A 244 23.45 6.34 -11.22
C ALA A 244 22.81 7.73 -11.11
N PRO A 245 22.30 8.30 -12.22
CA PRO A 245 21.62 9.59 -12.17
C PRO A 245 20.47 9.51 -11.17
N VAL A 246 20.34 10.55 -10.34
CA VAL A 246 19.23 10.70 -9.40
C VAL A 246 17.99 11.08 -10.19
N ASP A 247 17.10 10.12 -10.41
CA ASP A 247 15.84 10.27 -11.16
C ASP A 247 14.59 10.11 -10.29
N GLY A 248 14.78 10.02 -8.96
CA GLY A 248 13.71 9.85 -7.99
C GLY A 248 12.89 11.11 -7.66
N PRO A 249 12.00 11.02 -6.66
CA PRO A 249 11.04 12.06 -6.31
C PRO A 249 11.71 13.38 -5.90
N GLU A 250 10.99 14.47 -6.14
CA GLU A 250 11.34 15.82 -5.69
C GLU A 250 10.76 16.09 -4.31
N VAL A 251 11.58 16.59 -3.39
CA VAL A 251 11.18 17.03 -2.05
C VAL A 251 11.61 18.47 -1.81
N ILE A 252 10.82 19.21 -1.05
CA ILE A 252 11.10 20.61 -0.69
C ILE A 252 11.65 20.65 0.74
N ILE A 253 12.87 21.14 0.91
CA ILE A 253 13.50 21.37 2.21
C ILE A 253 14.06 22.76 2.26
N GLU A 254 13.71 23.50 3.31
CA GLU A 254 14.18 24.88 3.50
C GLU A 254 13.92 25.77 2.26
N GLY A 255 12.86 25.47 1.50
CA GLY A 255 12.51 26.20 0.27
C GLY A 255 13.27 25.75 -1.00
N HIS A 256 14.14 24.75 -0.91
CA HIS A 256 14.86 24.18 -2.04
C HIS A 256 14.22 22.87 -2.51
N VAL A 257 14.05 22.71 -3.82
CA VAL A 257 13.61 21.46 -4.44
C VAL A 257 14.82 20.56 -4.68
N VAL A 258 14.82 19.37 -4.09
CA VAL A 258 15.91 18.40 -4.20
C VAL A 258 15.33 17.07 -4.73
N ARG A 259 15.98 16.47 -5.73
CA ARG A 259 15.68 15.10 -6.17
C ARG A 259 16.46 14.11 -5.33
N VAL A 260 15.80 13.02 -4.92
CA VAL A 260 16.43 11.99 -4.09
C VAL A 260 16.11 10.59 -4.58
N GLY A 261 17.07 9.67 -4.45
CA GLY A 261 16.85 8.26 -4.77
C GLY A 261 16.65 7.97 -6.26
N ARG A 262 15.78 7.00 -6.53
CA ARG A 262 15.47 6.52 -7.88
C ARG A 262 13.98 6.65 -8.20
N ALA A 263 13.64 6.61 -9.48
CA ALA A 263 12.25 6.51 -9.92
C ALA A 263 11.52 5.37 -9.18
N GLY A 264 10.33 5.65 -8.67
CA GLY A 264 9.52 4.70 -7.87
C GLY A 264 9.81 4.69 -6.36
N HIS A 265 10.85 5.38 -5.89
CA HIS A 265 11.01 5.63 -4.46
C HIS A 265 9.99 6.64 -3.94
N VAL A 266 9.73 6.59 -2.63
CA VAL A 266 8.92 7.59 -1.92
C VAL A 266 9.84 8.39 -1.01
N ALA A 267 9.73 9.71 -1.05
CA ALA A 267 10.54 10.60 -0.23
C ALA A 267 9.68 11.52 0.63
N LEU A 268 10.15 11.78 1.84
CA LEU A 268 9.52 12.68 2.80
C LEU A 268 10.58 13.63 3.35
N ALA A 269 10.31 14.93 3.24
CA ALA A 269 11.09 15.95 3.93
C ALA A 269 10.54 16.17 5.34
N HIS A 270 11.40 15.96 6.35
CA HIS A 270 11.15 16.42 7.70
C HIS A 270 11.75 17.83 7.84
N PRO A 271 10.94 18.89 8.10
CA PRO A 271 11.42 20.27 8.13
C PRO A 271 12.31 20.60 9.33
N GLY A 272 12.44 19.67 10.28
CA GLY A 272 13.07 19.89 11.57
C GLY A 272 12.09 20.51 12.56
N ASP A 273 12.28 20.18 13.83
CA ASP A 273 11.52 20.72 14.95
C ASP A 273 12.39 20.79 16.21
N SER A 274 11.79 21.02 17.38
CA SER A 274 12.53 21.06 18.65
C SER A 274 13.16 19.73 19.05
N CYS A 275 12.82 18.64 18.37
CA CYS A 275 13.16 17.28 18.75
C CYS A 275 14.13 16.64 17.77
N GLN A 276 14.06 16.99 16.49
CA GLN A 276 14.92 16.47 15.45
C GLN A 276 15.34 17.57 14.45
N PRO A 277 16.59 17.56 13.98
CA PRO A 277 16.99 18.45 12.89
C PRO A 277 16.23 18.12 11.59
N PRO A 278 16.25 19.02 10.59
CA PRO A 278 15.72 18.70 9.27
C PRO A 278 16.39 17.44 8.71
N ALA A 279 15.62 16.61 8.00
CA ALA A 279 16.12 15.38 7.37
C ALA A 279 15.28 14.96 6.16
N ILE A 280 15.84 14.20 5.23
CA ILE A 280 15.08 13.49 4.19
C ILE A 280 14.98 12.03 4.57
N PHE A 281 13.78 11.48 4.47
CA PHE A 281 13.53 10.05 4.53
C PHE A 281 13.22 9.56 3.13
N LEU A 282 13.80 8.43 2.77
CA LEU A 282 13.60 7.79 1.47
C LEU A 282 13.21 6.34 1.70
N LEU A 283 12.11 5.91 1.12
CA LEU A 283 11.61 4.56 1.14
C LEU A 283 11.75 3.97 -0.28
N ASP A 284 12.33 2.78 -0.36
CA ASP A 284 12.23 1.90 -1.52
C ASP A 284 11.09 0.91 -1.26
N PRO A 285 9.92 1.05 -1.91
CA PRO A 285 8.78 0.16 -1.70
C PRO A 285 9.06 -1.29 -2.10
N THR A 286 10.03 -1.53 -2.99
CA THR A 286 10.36 -2.87 -3.48
C THR A 286 11.18 -3.64 -2.46
N SER A 287 12.21 -3.01 -1.88
CA SER A 287 13.03 -3.64 -0.84
C SER A 287 12.54 -3.38 0.59
N SER A 288 11.50 -2.54 0.75
CA SER A 288 10.96 -2.11 2.05
C SER A 288 11.99 -1.41 2.94
N ARG A 289 13.06 -0.86 2.35
CA ARG A 289 14.14 -0.20 3.09
C ARG A 289 13.90 1.29 3.19
N VAL A 290 14.16 1.83 4.38
CA VAL A 290 14.12 3.25 4.67
C VAL A 290 15.53 3.76 4.95
N TRP A 291 15.89 4.86 4.32
CA TRP A 291 17.12 5.61 4.57
C TRP A 291 16.80 7.00 5.07
N THR A 292 17.72 7.59 5.82
CA THR A 292 17.70 8.99 6.21
C THR A 292 18.93 9.73 5.69
N PHE A 293 18.75 11.02 5.37
CA PHE A 293 19.79 11.94 4.95
C PHE A 293 19.73 13.18 5.85
N ASP A 294 20.82 13.45 6.55
CA ASP A 294 21.01 14.58 7.46
C ASP A 294 21.68 15.79 6.78
N ARG A 295 22.08 15.64 5.51
CA ARG A 295 22.73 16.68 4.69
C ARG A 295 22.14 16.74 3.29
N PHE A 296 21.84 17.97 2.84
CA PHE A 296 21.12 18.24 1.59
C PHE A 296 22.03 18.81 0.47
N ASP A 297 23.33 18.87 0.70
CA ASP A 297 24.33 19.45 -0.22
C ASP A 297 24.73 18.52 -1.39
N GLY A 298 23.99 17.43 -1.60
CA GLY A 298 24.32 16.40 -2.58
C GLY A 298 25.54 15.55 -2.23
N ARG A 299 26.15 15.74 -1.06
CA ARG A 299 27.28 14.94 -0.54
C ARG A 299 26.92 14.11 0.69
N GLY A 300 25.67 14.21 1.16
CA GLY A 300 25.14 13.40 2.25
C GLY A 300 25.15 11.92 1.90
N SER A 301 25.73 11.09 2.76
CA SER A 301 25.62 9.64 2.67
C SER A 301 24.27 9.20 3.24
N ALA A 302 23.51 8.43 2.48
CA ALA A 302 22.30 7.78 2.98
C ALA A 302 22.64 6.87 4.16
N THR A 303 22.01 7.07 5.32
CA THR A 303 22.14 6.14 6.44
C THR A 303 20.93 5.20 6.43
N PRO A 304 21.13 3.87 6.35
CA PRO A 304 20.01 2.93 6.46
C PRO A 304 19.39 3.04 7.85
N LEU A 305 18.09 3.31 7.90
CA LEU A 305 17.35 3.55 9.13
C LEU A 305 16.59 2.31 9.58
N ALA A 306 15.82 1.70 8.68
CA ALA A 306 14.95 0.57 8.99
C ALA A 306 14.62 -0.27 7.74
N VAL A 307 14.12 -1.48 7.97
CA VAL A 307 13.38 -2.26 6.97
C VAL A 307 11.96 -2.41 7.50
N VAL A 308 10.97 -1.91 6.75
CA VAL A 308 9.55 -1.94 7.12
C VAL A 308 8.78 -2.69 6.03
N PRO A 309 8.69 -4.02 6.12
CA PRO A 309 8.02 -4.84 5.11
C PRO A 309 6.63 -4.32 4.75
N GLY A 310 6.39 -4.17 3.45
CA GLY A 310 5.11 -3.72 2.91
C GLY A 310 4.85 -2.21 3.01
N ALA A 311 5.80 -1.42 3.50
CA ALA A 311 5.68 0.03 3.47
C ALA A 311 5.68 0.55 2.02
N ILE A 312 4.70 1.38 1.70
CA ILE A 312 4.52 2.03 0.39
C ILE A 312 4.46 3.56 0.50
N GLU A 313 4.40 4.11 1.71
CA GLU A 313 4.35 5.54 1.93
C GLU A 313 5.17 5.98 3.15
N LEU A 314 5.54 7.26 3.16
CA LEU A 314 6.14 7.95 4.29
C LEU A 314 5.30 9.19 4.60
N PHE A 315 4.98 9.41 5.87
CA PHE A 315 4.23 10.61 6.28
C PHE A 315 4.64 11.09 7.67
N LEU A 316 4.38 12.38 7.92
CA LEU A 316 4.51 12.99 9.25
C LEU A 316 3.17 12.86 9.97
N SER A 317 3.16 12.23 11.14
CA SER A 317 2.02 12.32 12.05
C SER A 317 2.17 13.53 12.97
N ALA A 318 1.04 14.13 13.33
CA ALA A 318 1.00 15.16 14.35
C ALA A 318 1.62 14.63 15.65
N ALA A 319 2.32 15.51 16.33
CA ALA A 319 3.00 15.18 17.56
C ALA A 319 2.07 14.56 18.60
N GLY A 320 2.61 13.58 19.36
CA GLY A 320 2.05 13.23 20.66
C GLY A 320 2.11 14.42 21.62
N ASP A 321 1.85 14.18 22.91
CA ASP A 321 1.77 15.23 23.93
C ASP A 321 3.03 16.13 24.01
N ASP A 322 4.16 15.70 23.45
CA ASP A 322 5.45 16.39 23.45
C ASP A 322 5.65 17.38 22.28
N GLY A 323 4.73 17.51 21.33
CA GLY A 323 4.83 18.51 20.25
C GLY A 323 5.84 18.20 19.11
N CYS A 324 6.59 17.10 19.22
CA CYS A 324 7.50 16.61 18.18
C CYS A 324 6.78 15.90 17.02
N ALA A 325 7.03 16.29 15.78
CA ALA A 325 6.60 15.55 14.61
C ALA A 325 7.24 14.15 14.60
N VAL A 326 6.51 13.18 14.08
CA VAL A 326 6.96 11.79 14.01
C VAL A 326 6.87 11.32 12.58
N VAL A 327 7.96 10.74 12.09
CA VAL A 327 8.01 10.11 10.78
C VAL A 327 7.48 8.69 10.89
N ASN A 328 6.54 8.32 10.03
CA ASN A 328 6.01 6.98 9.96
C ASN A 328 6.21 6.40 8.56
N ALA A 329 6.51 5.11 8.51
CA ALA A 329 6.41 4.32 7.29
C ALA A 329 5.06 3.60 7.29
N GLY A 330 4.20 3.93 6.33
CA GLY A 330 2.88 3.36 6.17
C GLY A 330 2.87 2.29 5.10
N GLY A 331 2.10 1.23 5.36
CA GLY A 331 1.79 0.20 4.39
C GLY A 331 0.42 -0.42 4.69
N PRO A 332 -0.01 -1.41 3.90
CA PRO A 332 -1.30 -2.04 4.13
C PRO A 332 -1.41 -2.74 5.49
N ALA A 333 -0.30 -3.20 6.04
CA ALA A 333 -0.27 -3.79 7.37
C ALA A 333 -0.42 -2.75 8.51
N GLY A 334 -0.53 -1.47 8.18
CA GLY A 334 -0.53 -0.35 9.11
C GLY A 334 0.77 0.44 9.04
N SER A 335 0.95 1.35 10.00
CA SER A 335 2.14 2.21 10.07
C SER A 335 3.12 1.80 11.16
N VAL A 336 4.41 2.01 10.89
CA VAL A 336 5.50 1.86 11.85
C VAL A 336 6.16 3.21 12.07
N ARG A 337 6.27 3.60 13.34
CA ARG A 337 7.00 4.80 13.76
C ARG A 337 8.50 4.63 13.51
N LEU A 338 9.07 5.54 12.75
CA LEU A 338 10.51 5.65 12.51
C LEU A 338 11.12 6.55 13.60
N ARG A 339 12.28 6.15 14.12
CA ARG A 339 12.98 6.86 15.21
C ARG A 339 13.66 8.13 14.71
#